data_AF-A0A6I8MHN6-F1
#
_entry.id   AF-A0A6I8MHN6-F1
#
_cell.length_a   1.000
_cell.length_b   1.000
_cell.length_c   1.000
_cell.angle_alpha   90.00
_cell.angle_beta   90.00
_cell.angle_gamma   90.00
#
_symmetry.space_group_name_H-M   'P 1'
#
loop_
_entity.id
_entity.type
_entity.pdbx_description
1 polymer ?
#
loop_
_entity_poly.entity_id
_entity_poly.type
_entity_poly.pdbx_seq_one_letter_code
_entity_poly.pdbx_strand_id
1 'polypeptide(L)'
;MYVAITIVRVPGPAFSYHCPDFVRLYIEAMGYSPTIAPARIHVWRNAITEQGFVAVCAIDDSANNPAAFGDGIVGIGYGFTGRSEHWWDRQIHRGLAEQKCPPCS
;
A
#
# COMPACT_ATOMS: atom_id res chain seq x y z
N MET A 1 -10.67 23.96 12.09
CA MET A 1 -11.56 23.08 11.30
C MET A 1 -11.10 21.66 11.58
N TYR A 2 -11.95 20.80 12.13
CA TYR A 2 -11.58 19.41 12.40
C TYR A 2 -11.81 18.59 11.14
N VAL A 3 -10.80 17.81 10.73
CA VAL A 3 -10.93 16.84 9.65
C VAL A 3 -11.37 15.53 10.29
N ALA A 4 -12.50 14.99 9.85
CA ALA A 4 -12.95 13.66 10.25
C ALA A 4 -12.38 12.65 9.26
N ILE A 5 -11.40 11.86 9.73
CA ILE A 5 -10.83 10.77 8.94
C ILE A 5 -11.35 9.46 9.50
N THR A 6 -11.96 8.66 8.64
CA THR A 6 -12.44 7.32 8.97
C THR A 6 -11.53 6.28 8.33
N ILE A 7 -11.06 5.31 9.12
CA ILE A 7 -10.29 4.17 8.60
C ILE A 7 -11.25 3.00 8.37
N VAL A 8 -11.31 2.52 7.13
CA VAL A 8 -12.18 1.42 6.73
C VAL A 8 -11.38 0.25 6.20
N ARG A 9 -11.87 -0.98 6.43
CA ARG A 9 -11.33 -2.18 5.78
C ARG A 9 -11.75 -2.19 4.32
N VAL A 10 -10.82 -2.56 3.43
CA VAL A 10 -11.08 -2.65 1.99
C VAL A 10 -11.04 -4.12 1.55
N PRO A 11 -12.18 -4.72 1.14
CA PRO A 11 -12.20 -6.06 0.56
C PRO A 11 -11.46 -6.12 -0.77
N GLY A 12 -10.93 -7.29 -1.14
CA GLY A 12 -10.14 -7.49 -2.38
C GLY A 12 -10.78 -6.93 -3.66
N PRO A 13 -12.09 -7.17 -3.94
CA PRO A 13 -12.75 -6.60 -5.10
C PRO A 13 -12.78 -5.06 -5.09
N ALA A 14 -13.09 -4.46 -3.94
CA ALA A 14 -13.08 -3.00 -3.78
C ALA A 14 -11.66 -2.44 -3.92
N PHE A 15 -10.65 -3.17 -3.41
CA PHE A 15 -9.25 -2.80 -3.57
C PHE A 15 -8.83 -2.80 -5.04
N SER A 16 -9.22 -3.83 -5.79
CA SER A 16 -8.91 -3.93 -7.22
C SER A 16 -9.60 -2.83 -8.05
N TYR A 17 -10.81 -2.46 -7.67
CA TYR A 17 -11.57 -1.36 -8.26
C TYR A 17 -10.87 -0.02 -8.06
N HIS A 18 -10.57 0.35 -6.80
CA HIS A 18 -9.88 1.61 -6.45
C HIS A 18 -8.35 1.59 -6.65
N CYS A 19 -7.78 0.49 -7.13
CA CYS A 19 -6.34 0.37 -7.32
C CYS A 19 -5.72 1.54 -8.14
N PRO A 20 -6.35 2.08 -9.20
CA PRO A 20 -5.84 3.27 -9.88
C PRO A 20 -5.74 4.50 -8.96
N ASP A 21 -6.73 4.75 -8.11
CA ASP A 21 -6.74 5.86 -7.15
C ASP A 21 -5.65 5.68 -6.10
N PHE A 22 -5.51 4.46 -5.55
CA PHE A 22 -4.49 4.13 -4.57
C PHE A 22 -3.07 4.28 -5.11
N VAL A 23 -2.84 3.84 -6.36
CA VAL A 23 -1.53 3.98 -7.01
C VAL A 23 -1.23 5.43 -7.32
N ARG A 24 -2.23 6.22 -7.73
CA ARG A 24 -2.06 7.66 -7.95
C ARG A 24 -1.67 8.37 -6.65
N LEU A 25 -2.39 8.09 -5.56
CA LEU A 25 -2.07 8.59 -4.24
C LEU A 25 -0.63 8.24 -3.83
N TYR A 26 -0.23 6.97 -4.00
CA TYR A 26 1.13 6.52 -3.73
C TYR A 26 2.20 7.24 -4.55
N ILE A 27 1.96 7.43 -5.86
CA ILE A 27 2.89 8.15 -6.75
C ILE A 27 3.02 9.61 -6.33
N GLU A 28 1.91 10.30 -6.09
CA GLU A 28 1.89 11.70 -5.68
C GLU A 28 2.56 11.88 -4.31
N ALA A 29 2.24 11.03 -3.33
CA ALA A 29 2.82 11.07 -1.99
C ALA A 29 4.33 10.83 -1.98
N MET A 30 4.83 9.96 -2.86
CA MET A 30 6.25 9.60 -2.93
C MET A 30 7.04 10.44 -3.95
N GLY A 31 6.38 11.33 -4.71
CA GLY A 31 7.02 12.11 -5.77
C GLY A 31 7.56 11.26 -6.92
N TYR A 32 6.95 10.12 -7.21
CA TYR A 32 7.37 9.24 -8.30
C TYR A 32 6.87 9.71 -9.67
N SER A 33 7.51 9.22 -10.73
CA SER A 33 7.03 9.47 -12.09
C SER A 33 5.67 8.79 -12.32
N PRO A 34 4.65 9.49 -12.86
CA PRO A 34 3.37 8.88 -13.23
C PRO A 34 3.49 7.72 -14.23
N THR A 35 4.62 7.64 -14.97
CA THR A 35 4.87 6.58 -15.96
C THR A 35 4.87 5.17 -15.36
N ILE A 36 5.10 5.02 -14.04
CA ILE A 36 5.10 3.71 -13.38
C ILE A 36 3.70 3.21 -13.01
N ALA A 37 2.66 4.06 -13.14
CA ALA A 37 1.32 3.76 -12.66
C ALA A 37 0.73 2.45 -13.26
N PRO A 38 0.78 2.19 -14.58
CA PRO A 38 0.21 0.96 -15.14
C PRO A 38 0.83 -0.31 -14.55
N ALA A 39 2.16 -0.32 -14.40
CA ALA A 39 2.89 -1.45 -13.82
C ALA A 39 2.54 -1.64 -12.34
N ARG A 40 2.41 -0.55 -11.56
CA ARG A 40 2.02 -0.61 -10.15
C ARG A 40 0.58 -1.08 -9.97
N ILE A 41 -0.35 -0.59 -10.78
CA ILE A 41 -1.76 -1.04 -10.77
C ILE A 41 -1.84 -2.54 -10.99
N HIS A 42 -1.08 -3.07 -11.95
CA HIS A 42 -1.05 -4.51 -12.19
C HIS A 42 -0.53 -5.29 -10.98
N VAL A 43 0.62 -4.89 -10.41
CA VAL A 43 1.21 -5.54 -9.23
C VAL A 43 0.27 -5.50 -8.03
N TRP A 44 -0.35 -4.35 -7.76
CA TRP A 44 -1.23 -4.17 -6.61
C TRP A 44 -2.53 -4.94 -6.77
N ARG A 45 -3.08 -5.05 -7.99
CA ARG A 45 -4.24 -5.92 -8.25
C ARG A 45 -3.92 -7.39 -8.02
N ASN A 46 -2.73 -7.85 -8.40
CA ASN A 46 -2.34 -9.25 -8.15
C ASN A 46 -2.17 -9.54 -6.65
N ALA A 47 -1.79 -8.54 -5.85
CA ALA A 47 -1.64 -8.70 -4.39
C ALA A 47 -2.91 -9.20 -3.70
N ILE A 48 -4.11 -8.94 -4.26
CA ILE A 48 -5.38 -9.41 -3.67
C ILE A 48 -5.49 -10.94 -3.65
N THR A 49 -4.72 -11.63 -4.52
CA THR A 49 -4.70 -13.09 -4.60
C THR A 49 -3.70 -13.72 -3.63
N GLU A 50 -2.86 -12.91 -2.98
CA GLU A 50 -1.89 -13.39 -2.03
C GLU A 50 -2.57 -13.87 -0.74
N GLN A 51 -1.99 -14.91 -0.15
CA GLN A 51 -2.53 -15.50 1.06
C GLN A 51 -2.50 -14.50 2.21
N GLY A 52 -3.63 -14.35 2.92
CA GLY A 52 -3.73 -13.44 4.06
C GLY A 52 -3.82 -11.96 3.68
N PHE A 53 -4.17 -11.65 2.42
CA PHE A 53 -4.36 -10.27 1.99
C PHE A 53 -5.32 -9.49 2.89
N VAL A 54 -4.85 -8.34 3.36
CA VAL A 54 -5.60 -7.35 4.13
C VAL A 54 -5.30 -5.96 3.61
N ALA A 55 -6.32 -5.11 3.57
CA ALA A 55 -6.17 -3.72 3.19
C ALA A 55 -7.08 -2.82 4.03
N VAL A 56 -6.62 -1.60 4.26
CA VAL A 56 -7.33 -0.51 4.93
C VAL A 56 -7.14 0.79 4.16
N CYS A 57 -8.16 1.63 4.15
CA CYS A 57 -8.13 2.93 3.50
C CYS A 57 -8.57 4.00 4.50
N ALA A 58 -7.95 5.17 4.42
CA ALA A 58 -8.40 6.37 5.11
C ALA A 58 -9.30 7.17 4.18
N ILE A 59 -10.50 7.50 4.63
CA ILE A 59 -11.48 8.31 3.93
C ILE A 59 -11.63 9.63 4.70
N ASP A 60 -11.54 10.73 3.98
CA ASP A 60 -11.90 12.05 4.48
C ASP A 60 -13.37 12.31 4.16
N ASP A 61 -14.20 12.40 5.21
CA ASP A 61 -15.63 12.63 5.09
C ASP A 61 -15.98 14.11 4.79
N SER A 62 -14.98 14.99 4.71
CA SER A 62 -15.19 16.38 4.33
C SER A 62 -15.35 16.51 2.81
N ALA A 63 -16.50 17.07 2.40
CA ALA A 63 -16.90 17.17 0.99
C ALA A 63 -15.95 17.96 0.06
N ASN A 64 -14.87 18.56 0.57
CA ASN A 64 -14.02 19.50 -0.17
C ASN A 64 -12.51 19.34 0.10
N ASN A 65 -12.01 18.11 0.26
CA ASN A 65 -10.56 17.91 0.33
C ASN A 65 -9.95 17.78 -1.09
N PRO A 66 -9.16 18.76 -1.57
CA PRO A 66 -8.56 18.70 -2.90
C PRO A 66 -7.46 17.64 -3.04
N ALA A 67 -6.95 17.10 -1.93
CA ALA A 67 -5.97 16.02 -1.91
C ALA A 67 -6.62 14.63 -1.91
N ALA A 68 -7.95 14.55 -1.83
CA ALA A 68 -8.67 13.28 -1.87
C ALA A 68 -8.87 12.79 -3.31
N PHE A 69 -8.78 11.47 -3.48
CA PHE A 69 -9.04 10.80 -4.75
C PHE A 69 -10.37 10.05 -4.68
N GLY A 70 -11.07 9.98 -5.82
CA GLY A 70 -12.33 9.22 -5.93
C GLY A 70 -13.31 9.55 -4.81
N ASP A 71 -13.69 8.53 -4.04
CA ASP A 71 -14.67 8.58 -2.95
C ASP A 71 -14.12 9.17 -1.63
N GLY A 72 -13.28 10.20 -1.69
CA GLY A 72 -12.70 10.82 -0.49
C GLY A 72 -11.45 10.10 0.04
N ILE A 73 -10.78 9.29 -0.78
CA ILE A 73 -9.61 8.50 -0.38
C ILE A 73 -8.41 9.41 -0.15
N VAL A 74 -7.85 9.35 1.06
CA VAL A 74 -6.67 10.14 1.47
C VAL A 74 -5.51 9.28 1.97
N GLY A 75 -5.69 7.96 2.06
CA GLY A 75 -4.60 7.05 2.38
C GLY A 75 -4.95 5.59 2.16
N ILE A 76 -3.93 4.76 1.96
CA ILE A 76 -4.07 3.31 1.72
C ILE A 76 -2.94 2.56 2.42
N GLY A 77 -3.28 1.40 2.99
CA GLY A 77 -2.33 0.42 3.48
C GLY A 77 -2.81 -0.98 3.15
N TYR A 78 -1.93 -1.83 2.64
CA TYR A 78 -2.25 -3.23 2.40
C TYR A 78 -1.04 -4.13 2.68
N GLY A 79 -1.32 -5.40 2.92
CA GLY A 79 -0.31 -6.42 3.16
C GLY A 79 -0.89 -7.81 2.99
N PHE A 80 0.00 -8.79 2.96
CA PHE A 80 -0.32 -10.21 2.85
C PHE A 80 0.80 -11.02 3.49
N THR A 81 0.57 -12.30 3.75
CA THR A 81 1.57 -13.16 4.36
C THR A 81 2.76 -13.34 3.42
N GLY A 82 3.97 -13.03 3.90
CA GLY A 82 5.20 -13.21 3.15
C GLY A 82 5.45 -14.67 2.76
N ARG A 83 5.95 -14.86 1.54
CA ARG A 83 6.51 -16.11 1.02
C ARG A 83 7.95 -15.84 0.61
N SER A 84 8.84 -16.82 0.78
CA SER A 84 10.29 -16.75 0.50
C SER A 84 10.67 -16.35 -0.95
N GLU A 85 9.68 -16.26 -1.84
CA GLU A 85 9.84 -15.88 -3.24
C GLU A 85 9.69 -14.37 -3.47
N HIS A 86 9.12 -13.61 -2.54
CA HIS A 86 8.99 -12.17 -2.70
C HIS A 86 10.30 -11.44 -2.43
N TRP A 87 10.64 -10.49 -3.29
CA TRP A 87 11.89 -9.75 -3.20
C TRP A 87 12.03 -8.99 -1.86
N TRP A 88 10.93 -8.48 -1.31
CA TRP A 88 10.92 -7.73 -0.04
C TRP A 88 11.25 -8.64 1.14
N ASP A 89 10.73 -9.87 1.14
CA ASP A 89 11.00 -10.89 2.17
C ASP A 89 12.49 -11.26 2.21
N ARG A 90 13.10 -11.40 1.01
CA ARG A 90 14.56 -11.60 0.90
C ARG A 90 15.36 -10.40 1.41
N GLN A 91 14.92 -9.17 1.19
CA GLN A 91 15.60 -7.98 1.73
C GLN A 91 15.53 -7.94 3.26
N ILE A 92 14.38 -8.28 3.85
CA ILE A 92 14.20 -8.34 5.30
C ILE A 92 15.06 -9.45 5.92
N HIS A 93 15.04 -10.66 5.35
CA HIS A 93 15.88 -11.76 5.81
C HIS A 93 17.38 -11.46 5.68
N ARG A 94 17.80 -10.80 4.59
CA ARG A 94 19.20 -10.37 4.43
C ARG A 94 19.59 -9.35 5.49
N GLY A 95 18.78 -8.32 5.73
CA GLY A 95 19.04 -7.31 6.75
C GLY A 95 19.11 -7.91 8.17
N LEU A 96 18.26 -8.89 8.48
CA LEU A 96 18.28 -9.63 9.75
C LEU A 96 19.52 -10.53 9.89
N ALA A 97 19.99 -11.15 8.80
CA ALA A 97 21.21 -11.95 8.79
C ALA A 97 22.47 -11.08 8.96
N GLU A 98 22.49 -9.89 8.35
CA GLU A 98 23.59 -8.92 8.43
C GLU A 98 23.66 -8.23 9.81
N GLN A 99 22.56 -8.18 10.58
CA GLN A 99 22.54 -7.65 11.96
C GLN A 99 22.96 -8.67 13.03
N LYS A 100 23.22 -9.94 12.70
CA LYS A 100 23.81 -10.87 13.67
C LYS A 100 25.27 -10.47 13.91
N CYS A 101 25.46 -9.70 14.98
CA CYS A 101 26.72 -9.32 15.62
C CYS A 101 27.83 -10.38 15.43
N PRO A 102 29.06 -9.98 15.04
CA PRO A 102 30.17 -10.93 14.87
C PRO A 102 30.56 -11.55 16.22
N PRO A 103 31.11 -12.78 16.24
CA PRO A 103 31.55 -13.42 17.48
C PRO A 103 32.59 -12.54 18.17
N CYS A 104 32.34 -12.16 19.42
CA CYS A 104 33.37 -11.58 20.26
C CYS A 104 34.50 -12.61 20.39
N SER A 105 35.70 -12.20 19.98
CA SER A 105 36.95 -12.93 20.15
C SER A 105 37.34 -12.98 21.62
#